data_AF-A0A858RJF5-F1
#
_entry.id   AF-A0A858RJF5-F1
#
_cell.length_a   1.000
_cell.length_b   1.000
_cell.length_c   1.000
_cell.angle_alpha   90.00
_cell.angle_beta   90.00
_cell.angle_gamma   90.00
#
_symmetry.space_group_name_H-M   'P 1'
#
loop_
_entity.id
_entity.type
_entity.pdbx_description
1 polymer ?
#
loop_
_entity_poly.entity_id
_entity_poly.type
_entity_poly.pdbx_seq_one_letter_code
_entity_poly.pdbx_strand_id
1 'polypeptide(L)'
;MKRIVLLTLSHLALVGAGYGLHWLSNEPPREAATESKQDGKVRPPVLAPLPPDMKQGDSPWSAADFRKAWRALGTLRISPGELKILRAELLKEWSVKDLRSALIAVTNDKAYTSEDLNAFSWMHSIDRSEELFDWIMAGDFGLAGRDVLRFWGFWGTAKNPELPLQLIGRVPPAFERTFFEQVFGKAGPTQIDMIAKLPDERLKTLAWKSLLEGAIESAWQKMGPDQTHELLAMEGIPKEARESALRKYADTLMSTASLGQSADNFRRLSAEDQQFLGPRLLAEAERRSFNSEMVSATLSMLMESGQWDLLSDKGPAVVDKVFDYDGADLQAMARWAQDIPARDEARDLYRHAVAGRFRKDLDGSRDWALSLPEGWHRNQALAQLAMTADSRKNAAVRDQALEGISDPAILEEMREWRQKDAAAK
;
A
#
# COMPACT_ATOMS: atom_id res chain seq x y z
N MET A 1 -22.56 24.95 8.70
CA MET A 1 -23.47 24.45 7.64
C MET A 1 -23.24 25.08 6.26
N LYS A 2 -23.32 26.41 6.08
CA LYS A 2 -23.18 27.06 4.75
C LYS A 2 -21.89 26.74 3.96
N ARG A 3 -20.74 26.55 4.64
CA ARG A 3 -19.46 26.21 3.98
C ARG A 3 -19.38 24.77 3.44
N ILE A 4 -20.07 23.83 4.09
CA ILE A 4 -20.09 22.42 3.65
C ILE A 4 -20.93 22.29 2.38
N VAL A 5 -22.10 22.93 2.34
CA VAL A 5 -22.98 22.94 1.15
C VAL A 5 -22.29 23.55 -0.08
N LEU A 6 -21.52 24.61 0.10
CA LEU A 6 -20.74 25.24 -0.98
C LEU A 6 -19.64 24.32 -1.52
N LEU A 7 -18.98 23.55 -0.64
CA LEU A 7 -17.95 22.60 -1.05
C LEU A 7 -18.57 21.43 -1.84
N THR A 8 -19.69 20.88 -1.38
CA THR A 8 -20.39 19.77 -2.04
C THR A 8 -20.91 20.17 -3.43
N LEU A 9 -21.44 21.39 -3.58
CA LEU A 9 -21.91 21.90 -4.87
C LEU A 9 -20.76 22.12 -5.87
N SER A 10 -19.58 22.55 -5.41
CA SER A 10 -18.41 22.71 -6.30
C SER A 10 -17.90 21.38 -6.87
N HIS A 11 -17.94 20.30 -6.08
CA HIS A 11 -17.53 18.97 -6.53
C HIS A 11 -18.55 18.36 -7.50
N LEU A 12 -19.85 18.57 -7.26
CA LEU A 12 -20.90 18.15 -8.19
C LEU A 12 -20.83 18.89 -9.54
N ALA A 13 -20.49 20.17 -9.54
CA ALA A 13 -20.28 20.94 -10.76
C ALA A 13 -19.08 20.43 -11.58
N LEU A 14 -17.97 20.07 -10.91
CA LEU A 14 -16.78 19.49 -11.55
C LEU A 14 -17.06 18.10 -12.14
N VAL A 15 -17.80 17.25 -11.42
CA VAL A 15 -18.22 15.92 -11.93
C VAL A 15 -19.17 16.07 -13.12
N GLY A 16 -20.12 17.00 -13.05
CA GLY A 16 -21.05 17.30 -14.16
C GLY A 16 -20.33 17.83 -15.41
N ALA A 17 -19.35 18.72 -15.24
CA ALA A 17 -18.53 19.23 -16.33
C ALA A 17 -17.66 18.14 -16.99
N GLY A 18 -17.09 17.24 -16.18
CA GLY A 18 -16.35 16.08 -16.69
C GLY A 18 -17.22 15.13 -17.50
N TYR A 19 -18.45 14.88 -17.05
CA TYR A 19 -19.42 14.04 -17.77
C TYR A 19 -19.91 14.69 -19.08
N GLY A 20 -20.12 16.01 -19.06
CA GLY A 20 -20.49 16.78 -20.26
C GLY A 20 -19.40 16.79 -21.33
N LEU A 21 -18.13 16.95 -20.94
CA LEU A 21 -17.00 16.87 -21.87
C LEU A 21 -16.82 15.46 -22.46
N HIS A 22 -16.99 14.41 -21.63
CA HIS A 22 -16.98 13.02 -22.12
C HIS A 22 -18.12 12.74 -23.12
N TRP A 23 -19.30 13.32 -22.90
CA TRP A 23 -20.43 13.17 -23.81
C TRP A 23 -20.22 13.94 -25.12
N LEU A 24 -19.66 15.15 -25.07
CA LEU A 24 -19.34 15.95 -26.26
C LEU A 24 -18.19 15.38 -27.11
N SER A 25 -17.28 14.60 -26.51
CA SER A 25 -16.20 13.91 -27.24
C SER A 25 -16.65 12.62 -27.95
N ASN A 26 -17.86 12.13 -27.67
CA ASN A 26 -18.43 10.97 -28.35
C ASN A 26 -19.46 11.47 -29.37
N GLU A 27 -19.04 11.73 -30.60
CA GLU A 27 -20.00 11.86 -31.69
C GLU A 27 -20.84 10.58 -31.78
N PRO A 28 -22.18 10.65 -31.89
CA PRO A 28 -22.97 9.49 -32.23
C PRO A 28 -22.50 8.99 -33.61
N PRO A 29 -22.48 7.67 -33.83
CA PRO A 29 -22.04 7.12 -35.11
C PRO A 29 -22.90 7.72 -36.22
N ARG A 30 -22.24 8.34 -37.21
CA ARG A 30 -22.86 8.77 -38.47
C ARG A 30 -23.69 7.61 -39.02
N GLU A 31 -24.98 7.84 -39.23
CA GLU A 31 -25.88 6.95 -39.95
C GLU A 31 -25.25 6.59 -41.30
N ALA A 32 -24.79 5.35 -41.42
CA ALA A 32 -24.42 4.76 -42.69
C ALA A 32 -25.61 3.97 -43.22
N ALA A 33 -26.10 4.44 -44.37
CA ALA A 33 -26.67 3.67 -45.48
C ALA A 33 -27.69 2.57 -45.15
N THR A 34 -28.94 2.86 -45.53
CA THR A 34 -29.99 1.92 -45.93
C THR A 34 -29.52 0.50 -46.23
N GLU A 35 -30.00 -0.45 -45.41
CA GLU A 35 -29.87 -1.89 -45.58
C GLU A 35 -30.37 -2.35 -46.95
N SER A 36 -29.45 -2.90 -47.75
CA SER A 36 -29.79 -3.84 -48.82
C SER A 36 -29.94 -5.23 -48.18
N LYS A 37 -31.16 -5.78 -48.22
CA LYS A 37 -31.42 -7.18 -47.87
C LYS A 37 -30.72 -8.09 -48.88
N GLN A 38 -29.56 -8.62 -48.52
CA GLN A 38 -29.01 -9.84 -49.10
C GLN A 38 -29.07 -10.95 -48.05
N ASP A 39 -30.06 -11.83 -48.20
CA ASP A 39 -30.10 -13.15 -47.56
C ASP A 39 -28.98 -14.01 -48.14
N GLY A 40 -27.83 -13.96 -47.48
CA GLY A 40 -26.73 -14.87 -47.68
C GLY A 40 -26.01 -15.02 -46.36
N LYS A 41 -26.01 -16.23 -45.77
CA LYS A 41 -25.07 -16.62 -44.71
C LYS A 41 -23.65 -16.50 -45.26
N VAL A 42 -23.10 -15.29 -45.27
CA VAL A 42 -21.67 -15.07 -45.43
C VAL A 42 -21.05 -15.60 -44.14
N ARG A 43 -20.57 -16.85 -44.18
CA ARG A 43 -19.60 -17.29 -43.19
C ARG A 43 -18.47 -16.25 -43.22
N PRO A 44 -18.04 -15.70 -42.08
CA PRO A 44 -16.80 -14.92 -42.07
C PRO A 44 -15.73 -15.78 -42.75
N PRO A 45 -14.82 -15.20 -43.56
CA PRO A 45 -13.73 -15.96 -44.14
C PRO A 45 -13.10 -16.75 -43.01
N VAL A 46 -13.24 -18.07 -43.06
CA VAL A 46 -12.52 -18.97 -42.17
C VAL A 46 -11.07 -18.65 -42.48
N LEU A 47 -10.40 -17.96 -41.55
CA LEU A 47 -8.96 -17.86 -41.60
C LEU A 47 -8.49 -19.31 -41.70
N ALA A 48 -7.93 -19.68 -42.86
CA ALA A 48 -7.35 -21.00 -43.00
C ALA A 48 -6.37 -21.14 -41.81
N PRO A 49 -6.45 -22.22 -41.01
CA PRO A 49 -5.49 -22.43 -39.95
C PRO A 49 -4.10 -22.29 -40.55
N LEU A 50 -3.25 -21.53 -39.88
CA LEU A 50 -1.91 -21.25 -40.36
C LEU A 50 -1.18 -22.58 -40.63
N PRO A 51 -0.46 -22.69 -41.76
CA PRO A 51 0.29 -23.90 -42.06
C PRO A 51 1.28 -24.20 -40.91
N PRO A 52 1.31 -25.44 -40.39
CA PRO A 52 2.14 -25.80 -39.23
C PRO A 52 3.66 -25.71 -39.48
N ASP A 53 4.09 -25.44 -40.71
CA ASP A 53 5.48 -25.43 -41.18
C ASP A 53 6.01 -24.04 -41.59
N MET A 54 5.27 -22.95 -41.34
CA MET A 54 5.78 -21.60 -41.62
C MET A 54 7.00 -21.26 -40.77
N LYS A 55 8.12 -20.92 -41.44
CA LYS A 55 9.28 -20.32 -40.79
C LYS A 55 8.90 -18.94 -40.25
N GLN A 56 9.35 -18.64 -39.04
CA GLN A 56 9.09 -17.38 -38.34
C GLN A 56 9.59 -16.20 -39.19
N GLY A 57 8.66 -15.43 -39.80
CA GLY A 57 8.98 -14.27 -40.64
C GLY A 57 8.42 -14.28 -42.07
N ASP A 58 8.04 -15.44 -42.60
CA ASP A 58 7.63 -15.58 -44.03
C ASP A 58 6.11 -15.41 -44.26
N SER A 59 5.38 -14.81 -43.31
CA SER A 59 3.92 -14.67 -43.45
C SER A 59 3.57 -13.79 -44.67
N PRO A 60 2.74 -14.30 -45.61
CA PRO A 60 2.34 -13.56 -46.80
C PRO A 60 1.39 -12.39 -46.47
N TRP A 61 0.87 -12.33 -45.25
CA TRP A 61 -0.14 -11.34 -44.84
C TRP A 61 0.45 -9.96 -44.68
N SER A 62 -0.14 -8.94 -45.29
CA SER A 62 0.25 -7.55 -45.05
C SER A 62 -0.18 -7.08 -43.65
N ALA A 63 0.38 -5.98 -43.15
CA ALA A 63 -0.10 -5.35 -41.91
C ALA A 63 -1.59 -4.98 -41.97
N ALA A 64 -2.13 -4.70 -43.16
CA ALA A 64 -3.56 -4.46 -43.36
C ALA A 64 -4.40 -5.73 -43.20
N ASP A 65 -3.88 -6.88 -43.64
CA ASP A 65 -4.52 -8.19 -43.48
C ASP A 65 -4.58 -8.58 -42.00
N PHE A 66 -3.50 -8.39 -41.25
CA PHE A 66 -3.49 -8.61 -39.79
C PHE A 66 -4.50 -7.70 -39.06
N ARG A 67 -4.58 -6.40 -39.40
CA ARG A 67 -5.60 -5.48 -38.86
C ARG A 67 -7.03 -5.94 -39.17
N LYS A 68 -7.25 -6.52 -40.35
CA LYS A 68 -8.56 -7.06 -40.76
C LYS A 68 -8.88 -8.31 -39.96
N ALA A 69 -7.93 -9.22 -39.80
CA ALA A 69 -8.07 -10.43 -38.99
C ALA A 69 -8.35 -10.10 -37.52
N TRP A 70 -7.62 -9.15 -36.93
CA TRP A 70 -7.81 -8.72 -35.53
C TRP A 70 -9.24 -8.22 -35.27
N ARG A 71 -9.77 -7.37 -36.16
CA ARG A 71 -11.16 -6.90 -36.09
C ARG A 71 -12.16 -8.03 -36.26
N ALA A 72 -11.88 -9.00 -37.13
CA ALA A 72 -12.75 -10.15 -37.34
C ALA A 72 -12.84 -11.05 -36.11
N LEU A 73 -11.77 -11.18 -35.32
CA LEU A 73 -11.77 -11.98 -34.08
C LEU A 73 -12.87 -11.53 -33.10
N GLY A 74 -13.13 -10.22 -32.99
CA GLY A 74 -14.19 -9.69 -32.12
C GLY A 74 -15.62 -10.05 -32.56
N THR A 75 -15.80 -10.60 -33.77
CA THR A 75 -17.10 -11.02 -34.31
C THR A 75 -17.32 -12.52 -34.28
N LEU A 76 -16.28 -13.30 -33.93
CA LEU A 76 -16.36 -14.76 -33.89
C LEU A 76 -17.22 -15.24 -32.72
N ARG A 77 -18.07 -16.23 -32.97
CA ARG A 77 -18.87 -16.91 -31.94
C ARG A 77 -18.12 -18.15 -31.44
N ILE A 78 -17.02 -17.91 -30.73
CA ILE A 78 -16.15 -18.95 -30.16
C ILE A 78 -16.03 -18.78 -28.64
N SER A 79 -15.50 -19.78 -27.95
CA SER A 79 -15.29 -19.68 -26.50
C SER A 79 -14.22 -18.62 -26.16
N PRO A 80 -14.26 -18.01 -24.97
CA PRO A 80 -13.23 -17.06 -24.53
C PRO A 80 -11.80 -17.64 -24.58
N GLY A 81 -11.65 -18.94 -24.28
CA GLY A 81 -10.35 -19.63 -24.35
C GLY A 81 -9.82 -19.75 -25.78
N GLU A 82 -10.67 -20.14 -26.74
CA GLU A 82 -10.29 -20.21 -28.15
C GLU A 82 -9.96 -18.81 -28.71
N LEU A 83 -10.75 -17.79 -28.35
CA LEU A 83 -10.48 -16.41 -28.76
C LEU A 83 -9.12 -15.94 -28.25
N LYS A 84 -8.77 -16.25 -27.00
CA LYS A 84 -7.47 -15.92 -26.40
C LYS A 84 -6.32 -16.57 -27.17
N ILE A 85 -6.43 -17.84 -27.54
CA ILE A 85 -5.41 -18.56 -28.32
C ILE A 85 -5.23 -17.90 -29.70
N LEU A 86 -6.33 -17.67 -30.42
CA LEU A 86 -6.28 -17.03 -31.75
C LEU A 86 -5.72 -15.62 -31.71
N ARG A 87 -6.04 -14.84 -30.68
CA ARG A 87 -5.46 -13.50 -30.45
C ARG A 87 -3.95 -13.60 -30.26
N ALA A 88 -3.49 -14.48 -29.38
CA ALA A 88 -2.07 -14.64 -29.09
C ALA A 88 -1.25 -15.08 -30.32
N GLU A 89 -1.77 -16.04 -31.10
CA GLU A 89 -1.13 -16.50 -32.34
C GLU A 89 -1.07 -15.38 -33.40
N LEU A 90 -2.18 -14.70 -33.62
CA LEU A 90 -2.26 -13.59 -34.58
C LEU A 90 -1.29 -12.46 -34.20
N LEU A 91 -1.23 -12.08 -32.92
CA LEU A 91 -0.35 -11.03 -32.43
C LEU A 91 1.13 -11.41 -32.54
N LYS A 92 1.46 -12.67 -32.25
CA LYS A 92 2.81 -13.20 -32.42
C LYS A 92 3.27 -13.06 -33.87
N GLU A 93 2.49 -13.50 -34.84
CA GLU A 93 2.89 -13.37 -36.25
C GLU A 93 2.92 -11.92 -36.71
N TRP A 94 1.89 -11.16 -36.35
CA TRP A 94 1.79 -9.76 -36.73
C TRP A 94 2.99 -8.96 -36.22
N SER A 95 3.42 -9.18 -34.97
CA SER A 95 4.53 -8.41 -34.41
C SER A 95 5.92 -8.79 -34.93
N VAL A 96 6.09 -9.97 -35.54
CA VAL A 96 7.29 -10.24 -36.36
C VAL A 96 7.35 -9.29 -37.55
N LYS A 97 6.20 -9.00 -38.18
CA LYS A 97 6.12 -8.18 -39.40
C LYS A 97 6.03 -6.68 -39.13
N ASP A 98 5.17 -6.28 -38.22
CA ASP A 98 4.86 -4.90 -37.88
C ASP A 98 4.44 -4.79 -36.41
N LEU A 99 5.46 -4.82 -35.54
CA LEU A 99 5.30 -4.72 -34.10
C LEU A 99 4.52 -3.47 -33.65
N ARG A 100 4.83 -2.30 -34.20
CA ARG A 100 4.20 -1.03 -33.81
C ARG A 100 2.70 -1.09 -34.06
N SER A 101 2.27 -1.50 -35.26
CA SER A 101 0.85 -1.64 -35.58
C SER A 101 0.15 -2.70 -34.73
N ALA A 102 0.82 -3.83 -34.45
CA ALA A 102 0.26 -4.89 -33.61
C ALA A 102 -0.01 -4.38 -32.18
N LEU A 103 0.96 -3.69 -31.57
CA LEU A 103 0.79 -3.10 -30.24
C LEU A 103 -0.30 -2.03 -30.23
N ILE A 104 -0.31 -1.11 -31.19
CA ILE A 104 -1.36 -0.07 -31.29
C ILE A 104 -2.75 -0.72 -31.40
N ALA A 105 -2.89 -1.79 -32.17
CA ALA A 105 -4.16 -2.47 -32.35
C ALA A 105 -4.65 -3.15 -31.06
N VAL A 106 -3.74 -3.73 -30.27
CA VAL A 106 -4.05 -4.29 -28.96
C VAL A 106 -4.42 -3.18 -27.99
N THR A 107 -3.62 -2.13 -27.87
CA THR A 107 -3.85 -1.06 -26.88
C THR A 107 -5.10 -0.22 -27.17
N ASN A 108 -5.53 -0.15 -28.44
CA ASN A 108 -6.76 0.54 -28.83
C ASN A 108 -8.01 -0.35 -28.70
N ASP A 109 -7.85 -1.66 -28.51
CA ASP A 109 -8.98 -2.54 -28.22
C ASP A 109 -9.45 -2.30 -26.78
N LYS A 110 -10.65 -1.78 -26.58
CA LYS A 110 -11.21 -1.52 -25.25
C LYS A 110 -11.29 -2.77 -24.36
N ALA A 111 -11.21 -3.97 -24.95
CA ALA A 111 -11.24 -5.25 -24.27
C ALA A 111 -9.86 -5.90 -24.12
N TYR A 112 -8.75 -5.17 -24.32
CA TYR A 112 -7.42 -5.75 -24.12
C TYR A 112 -7.14 -6.04 -22.64
N THR A 113 -6.36 -7.08 -22.41
CA THR A 113 -5.96 -7.57 -21.09
C THR A 113 -4.44 -7.54 -20.95
N SER A 114 -3.92 -7.64 -19.71
CA SER A 114 -2.49 -7.85 -19.49
C SER A 114 -1.97 -9.15 -20.14
N GLU A 115 -2.85 -10.13 -20.36
CA GLU A 115 -2.49 -11.37 -21.06
C GLU A 115 -2.24 -11.14 -22.55
N ASP A 116 -2.97 -10.22 -23.19
CA ASP A 116 -2.73 -9.84 -24.58
C ASP A 116 -1.34 -9.17 -24.73
N LEU A 117 -0.94 -8.36 -23.75
CA LEU A 117 0.43 -7.82 -23.69
C LEU A 117 1.47 -8.92 -23.43
N ASN A 118 1.15 -9.94 -22.64
CA ASN A 118 2.04 -11.08 -22.43
C ASN A 118 2.23 -11.94 -23.70
N ALA A 119 1.32 -11.88 -24.68
CA ALA A 119 1.52 -12.50 -25.99
C ALA A 119 2.73 -11.91 -26.74
N PHE A 120 3.19 -10.73 -26.33
CA PHE A 120 4.41 -10.12 -26.82
C PHE A 120 5.63 -10.50 -25.99
N SER A 121 5.53 -11.31 -24.93
CA SER A 121 6.66 -11.65 -24.06
C SER A 121 7.88 -12.12 -24.86
N TRP A 122 7.69 -12.92 -25.92
CA TRP A 122 8.72 -13.36 -26.85
C TRP A 122 9.49 -12.23 -27.55
N MET A 123 8.99 -10.99 -27.56
CA MET A 123 9.68 -9.80 -28.06
C MET A 123 11.02 -9.56 -27.39
N HIS A 124 11.28 -10.09 -26.19
CA HIS A 124 12.65 -10.07 -25.65
C HIS A 124 13.66 -10.67 -26.64
N SER A 125 13.25 -11.61 -27.49
CA SER A 125 14.11 -12.14 -28.56
C SER A 125 14.39 -11.14 -29.69
N ILE A 126 13.50 -10.17 -29.93
CA ILE A 126 13.65 -9.18 -30.99
C ILE A 126 14.51 -8.01 -30.50
N ASP A 127 15.55 -7.64 -31.24
CA ASP A 127 16.44 -6.53 -30.92
C ASP A 127 15.82 -5.16 -31.27
N ARG A 128 14.67 -4.87 -30.67
CA ARG A 128 13.85 -3.65 -30.94
C ARG A 128 13.40 -2.94 -29.67
N SER A 129 14.08 -3.16 -28.55
CA SER A 129 13.72 -2.58 -27.26
C SER A 129 13.82 -1.06 -27.25
N GLU A 130 14.80 -0.47 -27.97
CA GLU A 130 14.93 0.99 -28.09
C GLU A 130 13.80 1.60 -28.94
N GLU A 131 13.49 1.00 -30.10
CA GLU A 131 12.38 1.46 -30.95
C GLU A 131 11.04 1.43 -30.20
N LEU A 132 10.79 0.37 -29.42
CA LEU A 132 9.59 0.29 -28.59
C LEU A 132 9.54 1.43 -27.57
N PHE A 133 10.67 1.72 -26.91
CA PHE A 133 10.75 2.83 -25.97
C PHE A 133 10.40 4.16 -26.64
N ASP A 134 10.89 4.39 -27.86
CA ASP A 134 10.59 5.61 -28.62
C ASP A 134 9.12 5.76 -28.97
N TRP A 135 8.44 4.68 -29.35
CA TRP A 135 6.99 4.73 -29.58
C TRP A 135 6.21 5.03 -28.31
N ILE A 136 6.65 4.49 -27.15
CA ILE A 136 6.03 4.81 -25.86
C ILE A 136 6.21 6.30 -25.55
N MET A 137 7.43 6.84 -25.67
CA MET A 137 7.71 8.24 -25.39
C MET A 137 7.04 9.20 -26.40
N ALA A 138 6.84 8.76 -27.63
CA ALA A 138 6.09 9.50 -28.65
C ALA A 138 4.57 9.52 -28.38
N GLY A 139 4.07 8.73 -27.42
CA GLY A 139 2.66 8.68 -27.05
C GLY A 139 1.79 7.84 -27.99
N ASP A 140 2.40 6.96 -28.80
CA ASP A 140 1.70 6.15 -29.81
C ASP A 140 0.59 5.25 -29.23
N PHE A 141 0.68 4.93 -27.94
CA PHE A 141 -0.24 4.03 -27.24
C PHE A 141 -1.28 4.77 -26.37
N GLY A 142 -1.31 6.11 -26.41
CA GLY A 142 -2.23 6.93 -25.61
C GLY A 142 -2.22 6.55 -24.12
N LEU A 143 -3.40 6.27 -23.56
CA LEU A 143 -3.55 5.89 -22.15
C LEU A 143 -2.90 4.55 -21.79
N ALA A 144 -2.74 3.65 -22.75
CA ALA A 144 -2.11 2.35 -22.56
C ALA A 144 -0.57 2.42 -22.54
N GLY A 145 0.02 3.59 -22.84
CA GLY A 145 1.48 3.76 -22.84
C GLY A 145 2.13 3.36 -21.51
N ARG A 146 1.43 3.51 -20.39
CA ARG A 146 1.90 3.05 -19.07
C ARG A 146 2.04 1.53 -18.99
N ASP A 147 1.08 0.78 -19.52
CA ASP A 147 1.11 -0.68 -19.49
C ASP A 147 2.14 -1.23 -20.47
N VAL A 148 2.31 -0.59 -21.63
CA VAL A 148 3.40 -0.91 -22.58
C VAL A 148 4.77 -0.57 -21.97
N LEU A 149 4.90 0.52 -21.20
CA LEU A 149 6.12 0.84 -20.45
C LEU A 149 6.45 -0.17 -19.36
N ARG A 150 5.43 -0.66 -18.62
CA ARG A 150 5.59 -1.78 -17.69
C ARG A 150 6.10 -3.03 -18.40
N PHE A 151 5.49 -3.36 -19.54
CA PHE A 151 5.90 -4.50 -20.35
C PHE A 151 7.35 -4.35 -20.84
N TRP A 152 7.71 -3.17 -21.37
CA TRP A 152 9.07 -2.84 -21.79
C TRP A 152 10.06 -2.93 -20.62
N GLY A 153 9.74 -2.36 -19.46
CA GLY A 153 10.60 -2.37 -18.28
C GLY A 153 10.85 -3.79 -17.75
N PHE A 154 9.88 -4.70 -17.88
CA PHE A 154 10.06 -6.10 -17.50
C PHE A 154 11.03 -6.83 -18.43
N TRP A 155 10.82 -6.74 -19.75
CA TRP A 155 11.53 -7.58 -20.73
C TRP A 155 12.78 -6.94 -21.31
N GLY A 156 12.74 -5.63 -21.58
CA GLY A 156 13.86 -4.89 -22.14
C GLY A 156 15.07 -4.87 -21.19
N THR A 157 14.83 -4.68 -19.90
CA THR A 157 15.89 -4.64 -18.89
C THR A 157 16.52 -6.01 -18.62
N ALA A 158 15.75 -7.10 -18.80
CA ALA A 158 16.27 -8.45 -18.62
C ALA A 158 17.31 -8.84 -19.69
N LYS A 159 17.15 -8.36 -20.94
CA LYS A 159 18.08 -8.63 -22.04
C LYS A 159 19.25 -7.65 -22.08
N ASN A 160 18.98 -6.38 -21.86
CA ASN A 160 20.00 -5.33 -21.86
C ASN A 160 19.82 -4.43 -20.63
N PRO A 161 20.43 -4.80 -19.49
CA PRO A 161 20.35 -4.01 -18.25
C PRO A 161 20.90 -2.58 -18.37
N GLU A 162 21.78 -2.31 -19.35
CA GLU A 162 22.37 -0.98 -19.57
C GLU A 162 21.46 -0.07 -20.39
N LEU A 163 20.51 -0.63 -21.16
CA LEU A 163 19.62 0.14 -22.03
C LEU A 163 18.83 1.22 -21.26
N PRO A 164 18.23 0.96 -20.08
CA PRO A 164 17.56 2.01 -19.31
C PRO A 164 18.46 3.20 -18.97
N LEU A 165 19.74 2.96 -18.67
CA LEU A 165 20.69 4.03 -18.34
C LEU A 165 20.96 4.93 -19.57
N GLN A 166 21.02 4.32 -20.76
CA GLN A 166 21.17 5.05 -22.02
C GLN A 166 19.94 5.88 -22.37
N LEU A 167 18.75 5.39 -21.99
CA LEU A 167 17.47 6.01 -22.34
C LEU A 167 16.93 6.99 -21.29
N ILE A 168 17.48 7.01 -20.08
CA ILE A 168 16.91 7.78 -18.97
C ILE A 168 16.81 9.28 -19.25
N GLY A 169 17.77 9.84 -19.98
CA GLY A 169 17.76 11.26 -20.38
C GLY A 169 16.67 11.62 -21.39
N ARG A 170 16.00 10.62 -21.99
CA ARG A 170 14.89 10.80 -22.94
C ARG A 170 13.52 10.70 -22.26
N VAL A 171 13.46 10.30 -20.98
CA VAL A 171 12.21 10.12 -20.24
C VAL A 171 11.61 11.49 -19.89
N PRO A 172 10.40 11.83 -20.35
CA PRO A 172 9.75 13.07 -19.96
C PRO A 172 9.43 13.08 -18.45
N PRO A 173 9.43 14.25 -17.78
CA PRO A 173 9.12 14.35 -16.34
C PRO A 173 7.81 13.67 -15.91
N ALA A 174 6.78 13.71 -16.77
CA ALA A 174 5.50 13.06 -16.51
C ALA A 174 5.57 11.53 -16.43
N PHE A 175 6.58 10.92 -17.05
CA PHE A 175 6.78 9.46 -17.10
C PHE A 175 7.88 8.98 -16.15
N GLU A 176 8.73 9.87 -15.61
CA GLU A 176 9.87 9.52 -14.74
C GLU A 176 9.47 8.52 -13.66
N ARG A 177 8.48 8.86 -12.83
CA ARG A 177 8.04 7.97 -11.73
C ARG A 177 7.69 6.57 -12.23
N THR A 178 6.90 6.48 -13.30
CA THR A 178 6.51 5.18 -13.86
C THR A 178 7.73 4.45 -14.40
N PHE A 179 8.60 5.12 -15.15
CA PHE A 179 9.83 4.52 -15.67
C PHE A 179 10.70 3.94 -14.55
N PHE A 180 10.95 4.71 -13.49
CA PHE A 180 11.75 4.26 -12.36
C PHE A 180 11.10 3.10 -11.61
N GLU A 181 9.77 3.13 -11.40
CA GLU A 181 9.02 2.01 -10.82
C GLU A 181 9.18 0.73 -11.66
N GLN A 182 9.19 0.82 -12.99
CA GLN A 182 9.31 -0.36 -13.86
C GLN A 182 10.73 -0.90 -13.99
N VAL A 183 11.73 -0.01 -14.03
CA VAL A 183 13.14 -0.39 -14.20
C VAL A 183 13.78 -0.80 -12.89
N PHE A 184 13.52 -0.05 -11.81
CA PHE A 184 14.18 -0.21 -10.52
C PHE A 184 13.27 -0.82 -9.45
N GLY A 185 11.95 -0.89 -9.63
CA GLY A 185 11.02 -1.39 -8.61
C GLY A 185 11.14 -2.88 -8.25
N LYS A 186 12.08 -3.61 -8.83
CA LYS A 186 12.41 -4.98 -8.44
C LYS A 186 13.80 -4.99 -7.81
N ALA A 187 13.85 -5.28 -6.52
CA ALA A 187 15.10 -5.46 -5.81
C ALA A 187 15.95 -6.57 -6.45
N GLY A 188 17.20 -6.24 -6.76
CA GLY A 188 18.18 -7.17 -7.31
C GLY A 188 19.57 -6.53 -7.43
N PRO A 189 20.65 -7.34 -7.48
CA PRO A 189 22.02 -6.83 -7.63
C PRO A 189 22.21 -5.97 -8.88
N THR A 190 21.54 -6.34 -9.99
CA THR A 190 21.58 -5.58 -11.24
C THR A 190 21.06 -4.16 -11.06
N GLN A 191 19.92 -3.98 -10.37
CA GLN A 191 19.36 -2.66 -10.15
C GLN A 191 20.24 -1.80 -9.25
N ILE A 192 20.87 -2.38 -8.21
CA ILE A 192 21.82 -1.67 -7.34
C ILE A 192 23.01 -1.16 -8.15
N ASP A 193 23.60 -2.00 -9.00
CA ASP A 193 24.71 -1.61 -9.88
C ASP A 193 24.30 -0.51 -10.87
N MET A 194 23.09 -0.62 -11.46
CA MET A 194 22.55 0.42 -12.33
C MET A 194 22.38 1.77 -11.60
N ILE A 195 21.90 1.75 -10.34
CA ILE A 195 21.74 2.98 -9.55
C ILE A 195 23.08 3.66 -9.32
N ALA A 196 24.13 2.90 -9.01
CA ALA A 196 25.48 3.42 -8.80
C ALA A 196 26.04 4.14 -10.04
N LYS A 197 25.63 3.69 -11.24
CA LYS A 197 26.03 4.26 -12.54
C LYS A 197 25.23 5.49 -12.99
N LEU A 198 24.17 5.88 -12.28
CA LEU A 198 23.36 7.04 -12.66
C LEU A 198 24.17 8.35 -12.56
N PRO A 199 24.04 9.26 -13.54
CA PRO A 199 24.93 10.42 -13.66
C PRO A 199 24.58 11.56 -12.68
N ASP A 200 23.38 11.57 -12.12
CA ASP A 200 22.85 12.68 -11.31
C ASP A 200 22.18 12.17 -10.02
N GLU A 201 22.35 12.92 -8.93
CA GLU A 201 21.85 12.56 -7.59
C GLU A 201 20.31 12.54 -7.49
N ARG A 202 19.60 13.38 -8.27
CA ARG A 202 18.13 13.32 -8.33
C ARG A 202 17.68 11.99 -8.90
N LEU A 203 18.31 11.55 -9.99
CA LEU A 203 18.00 10.26 -10.63
C LEU A 203 18.32 9.09 -9.68
N LYS A 204 19.46 9.13 -8.98
CA LYS A 204 19.80 8.13 -7.95
C LYS A 204 18.74 8.08 -6.85
N THR A 205 18.30 9.24 -6.37
CA THR A 205 17.26 9.33 -5.33
C THR A 205 15.95 8.72 -5.80
N LEU A 206 15.51 9.02 -7.04
CA LEU A 206 14.31 8.42 -7.62
C LEU A 206 14.44 6.91 -7.79
N ALA A 207 15.59 6.43 -8.25
CA ALA A 207 15.84 5.01 -8.46
C ALA A 207 15.88 4.22 -7.15
N TRP A 208 16.60 4.73 -6.14
CA TRP A 208 16.60 4.16 -4.80
C TRP A 208 15.20 4.13 -4.19
N LYS A 209 14.45 5.22 -4.33
CA LYS A 209 13.06 5.28 -3.87
C LYS A 209 12.22 4.19 -4.52
N SER A 210 12.26 4.05 -5.84
CA SER A 210 11.51 3.00 -6.55
C SER A 210 11.96 1.60 -6.16
N LEU A 211 13.26 1.35 -6.02
CA LEU A 211 13.82 0.06 -5.58
C LEU A 211 13.30 -0.34 -4.21
N LEU A 212 13.44 0.54 -3.22
CA LEU A 212 13.02 0.27 -1.85
C LEU A 212 11.50 0.11 -1.76
N GLU A 213 10.73 1.00 -2.40
CA GLU A 213 9.28 0.94 -2.40
C GLU A 213 8.73 -0.31 -3.08
N GLY A 214 9.40 -0.81 -4.12
CA GLY A 214 9.05 -2.04 -4.81
C GLY A 214 9.51 -3.31 -4.06
N ALA A 215 10.62 -3.24 -3.32
CA ALA A 215 11.04 -4.30 -2.41
C ALA A 215 10.00 -4.52 -1.29
N ILE A 216 9.52 -3.44 -0.69
CA ILE A 216 8.47 -3.46 0.34
C ILE A 216 7.18 -4.09 -0.19
N GLU A 217 6.72 -3.67 -1.38
CA GLU A 217 5.53 -4.26 -2.02
C GLU A 217 5.70 -5.74 -2.35
N SER A 218 6.90 -6.14 -2.80
CA SER A 218 7.18 -7.52 -3.18
C SER A 218 7.25 -8.45 -1.97
N ALA A 219 7.90 -8.01 -0.87
CA ALA A 219 7.96 -8.76 0.38
C ALA A 219 6.56 -9.03 0.92
N TRP A 220 5.68 -8.02 0.82
CA TRP A 220 4.27 -8.12 1.19
C TRP A 220 3.51 -9.18 0.36
N GLN A 221 3.68 -9.18 -0.95
CA GLN A 221 2.92 -10.07 -1.84
C GLN A 221 3.40 -11.53 -1.81
N LYS A 222 4.69 -11.78 -1.62
CA LYS A 222 5.31 -13.09 -1.92
C LYS A 222 5.62 -13.95 -0.70
N MET A 223 5.41 -13.48 0.53
CA MET A 223 5.81 -14.19 1.77
C MET A 223 7.27 -14.72 1.71
N GLY A 224 8.14 -14.06 0.95
CA GLY A 224 9.53 -14.44 0.78
C GLY A 224 10.43 -13.85 1.88
N PRO A 225 11.71 -14.24 1.93
CA PRO A 225 12.68 -13.60 2.83
C PRO A 225 12.69 -12.09 2.58
N ASP A 226 12.43 -11.32 3.64
CA ASP A 226 12.30 -9.87 3.58
C ASP A 226 13.67 -9.21 3.38
N GLN A 227 14.03 -8.95 2.12
CA GLN A 227 15.24 -8.22 1.74
C GLN A 227 15.16 -6.72 2.08
N THR A 228 14.00 -6.21 2.51
CA THR A 228 13.81 -4.78 2.79
C THR A 228 14.81 -4.27 3.81
N HIS A 229 15.07 -5.05 4.87
CA HIS A 229 16.01 -4.66 5.93
C HIS A 229 17.45 -4.57 5.44
N GLU A 230 17.88 -5.55 4.64
CA GLU A 230 19.22 -5.57 4.03
C GLU A 230 19.41 -4.35 3.14
N LEU A 231 18.39 -4.03 2.33
CA LEU A 231 18.41 -2.84 1.47
C LEU A 231 18.44 -1.55 2.28
N LEU A 232 17.58 -1.38 3.30
CA LEU A 232 17.55 -0.18 4.14
C LEU A 232 18.85 0.02 4.93
N ALA A 233 19.58 -1.05 5.21
CA ALA A 233 20.88 -1.01 5.89
C ALA A 233 22.06 -0.69 4.96
N MET A 234 21.84 -0.62 3.63
CA MET A 234 22.93 -0.30 2.70
C MET A 234 23.45 1.12 2.89
N GLU A 235 24.78 1.26 2.83
CA GLU A 235 25.41 2.58 2.80
C GLU A 235 25.15 3.30 1.48
N GLY A 236 25.10 4.64 1.52
CA GLY A 236 24.97 5.47 0.32
C GLY A 236 23.54 5.62 -0.22
N ILE A 237 22.51 5.12 0.48
CA ILE A 237 21.12 5.42 0.14
C ILE A 237 20.85 6.91 0.47
N PRO A 238 20.34 7.70 -0.49
CA PRO A 238 19.91 9.07 -0.23
C PRO A 238 18.86 9.10 0.89
N LYS A 239 19.04 10.03 1.84
CA LYS A 239 18.18 10.16 3.03
C LYS A 239 16.71 10.23 2.65
N GLU A 240 16.37 11.01 1.63
CA GLU A 240 15.01 11.20 1.13
C GLU A 240 14.39 9.90 0.60
N ALA A 241 15.19 9.05 -0.07
CA ALA A 241 14.75 7.75 -0.55
C ALA A 241 14.48 6.78 0.61
N ARG A 242 15.40 6.73 1.58
CA ARG A 242 15.25 5.92 2.80
C ARG A 242 14.01 6.33 3.58
N GLU A 243 13.81 7.62 3.82
CA GLU A 243 12.61 8.12 4.52
C GLU A 243 11.30 7.87 3.76
N SER A 244 11.32 7.91 2.41
CA SER A 244 10.14 7.55 1.59
C SER A 244 9.81 6.06 1.73
N ALA A 245 10.83 5.21 1.71
CA ALA A 245 10.68 3.77 1.91
C ALA A 245 10.15 3.44 3.30
N LEU A 246 10.73 4.03 4.34
CA LEU A 246 10.27 3.86 5.73
C LEU A 246 8.81 4.27 5.91
N ARG A 247 8.36 5.36 5.26
CA ARG A 247 6.95 5.76 5.26
C ARG A 247 6.04 4.64 4.75
N LYS A 248 6.37 4.07 3.60
CA LYS A 248 5.63 2.95 3.00
C LYS A 248 5.73 1.68 3.84
N TYR A 249 6.87 1.49 4.51
CA TYR A 249 7.11 0.37 5.39
C TYR A 249 6.19 0.39 6.62
N ALA A 250 5.97 1.55 7.24
CA ALA A 250 5.00 1.70 8.34
C ALA A 250 3.58 1.29 7.91
N ASP A 251 3.12 1.74 6.75
CA ASP A 251 1.81 1.35 6.22
C ASP A 251 1.73 -0.18 6.03
N THR A 252 2.83 -0.80 5.59
CA THR A 252 2.92 -2.25 5.35
C THR A 252 2.90 -3.03 6.66
N LEU A 253 3.69 -2.64 7.66
CA LEU A 253 3.70 -3.25 9.01
C LEU A 253 2.27 -3.35 9.56
N MET A 254 1.53 -2.25 9.48
CA MET A 254 0.18 -2.17 10.02
C MET A 254 -0.87 -2.87 9.15
N SER A 255 -0.54 -3.19 7.89
CA SER A 255 -1.40 -4.00 7.02
C SER A 255 -1.14 -5.49 7.14
N THR A 256 -0.11 -5.93 7.89
CA THR A 256 0.25 -7.34 7.96
C THR A 256 -0.80 -8.22 8.60
N ALA A 257 -0.91 -9.46 8.10
CA ALA A 257 -1.86 -10.44 8.62
C ALA A 257 -1.50 -10.94 10.03
N SER A 258 -0.25 -10.74 10.48
CA SER A 258 0.24 -11.18 11.79
C SER A 258 0.99 -10.05 12.50
N LEU A 259 0.49 -9.64 13.66
CA LEU A 259 1.14 -8.66 14.54
C LEU A 259 2.52 -9.14 15.02
N GLY A 260 2.70 -10.45 15.22
CA GLY A 260 4.01 -11.02 15.56
C GLY A 260 5.04 -10.81 14.45
N GLN A 261 4.63 -11.01 13.19
CA GLN A 261 5.49 -10.75 12.04
C GLN A 261 5.83 -9.26 11.93
N SER A 262 4.88 -8.36 12.22
CA SER A 262 5.15 -6.91 12.28
C SER A 262 6.22 -6.56 13.30
N ALA A 263 6.12 -7.10 14.51
CA ALA A 263 7.08 -6.83 15.58
C ALA A 263 8.47 -7.36 15.22
N ASP A 264 8.58 -8.58 14.69
CA ASP A 264 9.86 -9.14 14.26
C ASP A 264 10.50 -8.34 13.13
N ASN A 265 9.69 -7.90 12.17
CA ASN A 265 10.13 -7.03 11.09
C ASN A 265 10.60 -5.67 11.62
N PHE A 266 9.84 -5.03 12.51
CA PHE A 266 10.26 -3.78 13.14
C PHE A 266 11.59 -3.91 13.91
N ARG A 267 11.78 -5.00 14.65
CA ARG A 267 13.04 -5.28 15.38
C ARG A 267 14.28 -5.42 14.49
N ARG A 268 14.10 -5.80 13.23
CA ARG A 268 15.21 -5.93 12.26
C ARG A 268 15.69 -4.59 11.69
N LEU A 269 14.93 -3.52 11.88
CA LEU A 269 15.35 -2.18 11.48
C LEU A 269 16.47 -1.66 12.39
N SER A 270 17.26 -0.70 11.88
CA SER A 270 18.21 0.01 12.72
C SER A 270 17.49 0.87 13.77
N ALA A 271 18.17 1.20 14.88
CA ALA A 271 17.58 2.04 15.93
C ALA A 271 17.13 3.42 15.39
N GLU A 272 17.88 4.00 14.45
CA GLU A 272 17.53 5.26 13.78
C GLU A 272 16.22 5.12 12.98
N ASP A 273 16.07 4.03 12.21
CA ASP A 273 14.85 3.77 11.45
C ASP A 273 13.65 3.52 12.38
N GLN A 274 13.84 2.77 13.47
CA GLN A 274 12.81 2.53 14.47
C GLN A 274 12.33 3.86 15.07
N GLN A 275 13.25 4.74 15.42
CA GLN A 275 12.96 6.08 15.93
C GLN A 275 12.23 6.95 14.89
N PHE A 276 12.64 6.89 13.62
CA PHE A 276 11.96 7.59 12.53
C PHE A 276 10.50 7.11 12.35
N LEU A 277 10.26 5.81 12.50
CA LEU A 277 8.94 5.21 12.31
C LEU A 277 7.98 5.45 13.47
N GLY A 278 8.48 5.69 14.69
CA GLY A 278 7.66 5.74 15.89
C GLY A 278 6.43 6.64 15.80
N PRO A 279 6.58 7.94 15.46
CA PRO A 279 5.45 8.86 15.33
C PRO A 279 4.42 8.41 14.29
N ARG A 280 4.84 7.71 13.23
CA ARG A 280 3.97 7.22 12.15
C ARG A 280 3.19 5.98 12.56
N LEU A 281 3.87 5.03 13.20
CA LEU A 281 3.22 3.85 13.75
C LEU A 281 2.15 4.25 14.77
N LEU A 282 2.47 5.21 15.64
CA LEU A 282 1.51 5.69 16.62
C LEU A 282 0.30 6.38 15.97
N ALA A 283 0.52 7.21 14.95
CA ALA A 283 -0.56 7.82 14.18
C ALA A 283 -1.42 6.77 13.43
N GLU A 284 -0.81 5.67 12.97
CA GLU A 284 -1.57 4.59 12.32
C GLU A 284 -2.36 3.74 13.31
N ALA A 285 -1.80 3.47 14.50
CA ALA A 285 -2.52 2.86 15.60
C ALA A 285 -3.72 3.72 16.02
N GLU A 286 -3.54 5.04 16.08
CA GLU A 286 -4.60 6.00 16.36
C GLU A 286 -5.71 5.98 15.29
N ARG A 287 -5.36 5.95 13.99
CA ARG A 287 -6.33 5.86 12.88
C ARG A 287 -7.15 4.57 12.90
N ARG A 288 -6.63 3.53 13.52
CA ARG A 288 -7.21 2.19 13.55
C ARG A 288 -7.48 1.71 14.98
N SER A 289 -7.78 2.64 15.88
CA SER A 289 -8.00 2.34 17.30
C SER A 289 -9.23 1.45 17.56
N PHE A 290 -10.05 1.18 16.53
CA PHE A 290 -11.06 0.11 16.54
C PHE A 290 -10.46 -1.30 16.72
N ASN A 291 -9.16 -1.48 16.51
CA ASN A 291 -8.45 -2.74 16.71
C ASN A 291 -7.46 -2.64 17.90
N SER A 292 -7.90 -3.10 19.07
CA SER A 292 -7.11 -3.04 20.31
C SER A 292 -5.82 -3.86 20.26
N GLU A 293 -5.78 -5.00 19.56
CA GLU A 293 -4.56 -5.81 19.43
C GLU A 293 -3.49 -5.08 18.61
N MET A 294 -3.89 -4.41 17.54
CA MET A 294 -2.95 -3.68 16.70
C MET A 294 -2.43 -2.42 17.41
N VAL A 295 -3.26 -1.76 18.22
CA VAL A 295 -2.80 -0.68 19.11
C VAL A 295 -1.79 -1.20 20.13
N SER A 296 -2.09 -2.27 20.85
CA SER A 296 -1.18 -2.81 21.87
C SER A 296 0.13 -3.32 21.27
N ALA A 297 0.09 -4.01 20.12
CA ALA A 297 1.29 -4.43 19.39
C ALA A 297 2.15 -3.23 18.97
N THR A 298 1.53 -2.15 18.51
CA THR A 298 2.25 -0.92 18.16
C THR A 298 2.94 -0.31 19.36
N LEU A 299 2.21 -0.15 20.47
CA LEU A 299 2.78 0.39 21.69
C LEU A 299 3.92 -0.50 22.22
N SER A 300 3.79 -1.83 22.14
CA SER A 300 4.89 -2.76 22.46
C SER A 300 6.13 -2.56 21.60
N MET A 301 5.99 -2.40 20.28
CA MET A 301 7.13 -2.09 19.39
C MET A 301 7.85 -0.80 19.81
N LEU A 302 7.10 0.24 20.18
CA LEU A 302 7.67 1.51 20.65
C LEU A 302 8.37 1.37 22.02
N MET A 303 7.82 0.55 22.93
CA MET A 303 8.43 0.27 24.23
C MET A 303 9.76 -0.48 24.06
N GLU A 304 9.77 -1.52 23.22
CA GLU A 304 10.94 -2.33 22.92
C GLU A 304 12.07 -1.53 22.25
N SER A 305 11.72 -0.57 21.38
CA SER A 305 12.69 0.34 20.75
C SER A 305 13.09 1.52 21.64
N GLY A 306 12.63 1.56 22.90
CA GLY A 306 13.04 2.58 23.86
C GLY A 306 12.41 3.97 23.63
N GLN A 307 11.35 4.08 22.83
CA GLN A 307 10.70 5.36 22.48
C GLN A 307 9.74 5.83 23.58
N TRP A 308 10.21 5.85 24.83
CA TRP A 308 9.42 6.16 26.02
C TRP A 308 8.89 7.59 26.05
N ASP A 309 9.68 8.57 25.58
CA ASP A 309 9.23 9.97 25.52
C ASP A 309 7.99 10.12 24.62
N LEU A 310 8.01 9.47 23.45
CA LEU A 310 6.89 9.46 22.52
C LEU A 310 5.65 8.78 23.13
N LEU A 311 5.86 7.65 23.81
CA LEU A 311 4.80 6.90 24.48
C LEU A 311 4.18 7.66 25.64
N SER A 312 4.98 8.36 26.44
CA SER A 312 4.52 9.15 27.56
C SER A 312 3.67 10.35 27.09
N ASP A 313 4.12 11.03 26.03
CA ASP A 313 3.42 12.19 25.45
C ASP A 313 2.10 11.79 24.74
N LYS A 314 2.14 10.77 23.88
CA LYS A 314 1.05 10.49 22.93
C LYS A 314 0.35 9.15 23.13
N GLY A 315 0.97 8.20 23.83
CA GLY A 315 0.42 6.86 24.06
C GLY A 315 -0.95 6.88 24.75
N PRO A 316 -1.15 7.63 25.86
CA PRO A 316 -2.43 7.71 26.55
C PRO A 316 -3.60 8.11 25.63
N ALA A 317 -3.40 9.09 24.76
CA ALA A 317 -4.42 9.55 23.83
C ALA A 317 -4.81 8.48 22.80
N VAL A 318 -3.84 7.68 22.31
CA VAL A 318 -4.11 6.55 21.40
C VAL A 318 -4.91 5.46 22.10
N VAL A 319 -4.58 5.15 23.36
CA VAL A 319 -5.32 4.19 24.17
C VAL A 319 -6.75 4.66 24.44
N ASP A 320 -6.94 5.95 24.77
CA ASP A 320 -8.27 6.49 25.01
C ASP A 320 -9.19 6.36 23.79
N LYS A 321 -8.64 6.54 22.58
CA LYS A 321 -9.39 6.34 21.34
C LYS A 321 -9.82 4.91 21.10
N VAL A 322 -9.23 3.90 21.76
CA VAL A 322 -9.75 2.52 21.70
C VAL A 322 -11.09 2.43 22.43
N PHE A 323 -11.26 3.22 23.50
CA PHE A 323 -12.48 3.21 24.32
C PHE A 323 -13.68 3.88 23.65
N ASP A 324 -13.45 4.71 22.64
CA ASP A 324 -14.50 5.37 21.87
C ASP A 324 -15.24 4.42 20.91
N TYR A 325 -14.75 3.18 20.72
CA TYR A 325 -15.35 2.21 19.80
C TYR A 325 -16.17 1.14 20.53
N ASP A 326 -17.44 1.04 20.15
CA ASP A 326 -18.34 -0.04 20.54
C ASP A 326 -17.81 -1.38 19.98
N GLY A 327 -17.24 -2.21 20.86
CA GLY A 327 -16.69 -3.53 20.50
C GLY A 327 -15.20 -3.72 20.81
N ALA A 328 -14.51 -2.69 21.31
CA ALA A 328 -13.14 -2.85 21.76
C ALA A 328 -13.01 -3.91 22.88
N ASP A 329 -11.98 -4.76 22.80
CA ASP A 329 -11.68 -5.72 23.86
C ASP A 329 -10.89 -5.04 25.00
N LEU A 330 -11.63 -4.39 25.88
CA LEU A 330 -11.09 -3.72 27.08
C LEU A 330 -10.35 -4.69 28.01
N GLN A 331 -10.68 -5.99 27.95
CA GLN A 331 -10.01 -7.02 28.74
C GLN A 331 -8.67 -7.42 28.13
N ALA A 332 -8.57 -7.49 26.81
CA ALA A 332 -7.28 -7.63 26.14
C ALA A 332 -6.35 -6.44 26.45
N MET A 333 -6.85 -5.21 26.41
CA MET A 333 -6.03 -4.03 26.73
C MET A 333 -5.53 -4.03 28.19
N ALA A 334 -6.38 -4.35 29.16
CA ALA A 334 -5.98 -4.46 30.57
C ALA A 334 -5.03 -5.65 30.85
N ARG A 335 -5.10 -6.72 30.04
CA ARG A 335 -4.11 -7.81 30.08
C ARG A 335 -2.77 -7.35 29.55
N TRP A 336 -2.73 -6.75 28.37
CA TRP A 336 -1.52 -6.17 27.80
C TRP A 336 -0.86 -5.14 28.72
N ALA A 337 -1.64 -4.34 29.44
CA ALA A 337 -1.11 -3.36 30.39
C ALA A 337 -0.20 -3.99 31.46
N GLN A 338 -0.38 -5.27 31.80
CA GLN A 338 0.48 -5.98 32.76
C GLN A 338 1.88 -6.25 32.21
N ASP A 339 2.06 -6.22 30.88
CA ASP A 339 3.36 -6.37 30.21
C ASP A 339 4.14 -5.03 30.14
N ILE A 340 3.51 -3.91 30.52
CA ILE A 340 4.17 -2.60 30.59
C ILE A 340 5.18 -2.61 31.75
N PRO A 341 6.47 -2.32 31.52
CA PRO A 341 7.47 -2.29 32.59
C PRO A 341 7.20 -1.15 33.59
N ALA A 342 7.48 -1.41 34.86
CA ALA A 342 7.34 -0.43 35.93
C ALA A 342 8.33 0.75 35.74
N ARG A 343 7.81 1.88 35.28
CA ARG A 343 8.55 3.10 34.96
C ARG A 343 7.68 4.33 35.19
N ASP A 344 8.30 5.46 35.51
CA ASP A 344 7.57 6.72 35.71
C ASP A 344 6.95 7.20 34.39
N GLU A 345 7.69 7.10 33.28
CA GLU A 345 7.22 7.55 31.95
C GLU A 345 6.05 6.71 31.42
N ALA A 346 5.93 5.46 31.89
CA ALA A 346 4.90 4.51 31.50
C ALA A 346 3.64 4.54 32.39
N ARG A 347 3.68 5.29 33.50
CA ARG A 347 2.60 5.35 34.50
C ARG A 347 1.27 5.73 33.88
N ASP A 348 1.24 6.82 33.12
CA ASP A 348 -0.01 7.34 32.54
C ASP A 348 -0.53 6.41 31.45
N LEU A 349 0.36 5.86 30.62
CA LEU A 349 0.00 4.85 29.63
C LEU A 349 -0.67 3.62 30.29
N TYR A 350 -0.09 3.11 31.37
CA TYR A 350 -0.66 1.99 32.13
C TYR A 350 -2.04 2.33 32.71
N ARG A 351 -2.16 3.48 33.38
CA ARG A 351 -3.43 3.94 33.97
C ARG A 351 -4.52 4.06 32.90
N HIS A 352 -4.22 4.64 31.74
CA HIS A 352 -5.17 4.73 30.65
C HIS A 352 -5.55 3.34 30.11
N ALA A 353 -4.59 2.42 29.93
CA ALA A 353 -4.86 1.09 29.42
C ALA A 353 -5.81 0.26 30.29
N VAL A 354 -5.76 0.42 31.61
CA VAL A 354 -6.68 -0.27 32.55
C VAL A 354 -8.00 0.46 32.77
N ALA A 355 -8.07 1.78 32.47
CA ALA A 355 -9.25 2.60 32.73
C ALA A 355 -10.52 2.10 32.01
N GLY A 356 -10.38 1.59 30.79
CA GLY A 356 -11.51 1.04 30.02
C GLY A 356 -12.23 -0.08 30.78
N ARG A 357 -11.49 -0.99 31.41
CA ARG A 357 -12.05 -2.07 32.24
C ARG A 357 -12.89 -1.50 33.40
N PHE A 358 -12.38 -0.47 34.06
CA PHE A 358 -12.99 0.11 35.27
C PHE A 358 -14.27 0.91 34.97
N ARG A 359 -14.32 1.55 33.79
CA ARG A 359 -15.54 2.24 33.33
C ARG A 359 -16.71 1.27 33.15
N LYS A 360 -16.44 0.02 32.75
CA LYS A 360 -17.46 -1.00 32.48
C LYS A 360 -18.00 -1.65 33.77
N ASP A 361 -17.13 -2.05 34.69
CA ASP A 361 -17.49 -2.80 35.88
C ASP A 361 -16.56 -2.43 37.04
N LEU A 362 -17.04 -1.61 37.99
CA LEU A 362 -16.21 -1.15 39.11
C LEU A 362 -15.91 -2.27 40.10
N ASP A 363 -16.90 -3.09 40.45
CA ASP A 363 -16.75 -4.11 41.50
C ASP A 363 -15.84 -5.25 41.01
N GLY A 364 -16.09 -5.79 39.81
CA GLY A 364 -15.21 -6.79 39.22
C GLY A 364 -13.83 -6.25 38.82
N SER A 365 -13.67 -4.92 38.72
CA SER A 365 -12.37 -4.28 38.53
C SER A 365 -11.59 -4.12 39.82
N ARG A 366 -12.26 -3.87 40.95
CA ARG A 366 -11.64 -3.90 42.28
C ARG A 366 -11.04 -5.26 42.54
N ASP A 367 -11.82 -6.32 42.35
CA ASP A 367 -11.38 -7.69 42.64
C ASP A 367 -10.20 -8.08 41.73
N TRP A 368 -10.18 -7.62 40.48
CA TRP A 368 -9.04 -7.77 39.58
C TRP A 368 -7.81 -6.96 40.00
N ALA A 369 -7.97 -5.69 40.37
CA ALA A 369 -6.85 -4.85 40.80
C ALA A 369 -6.18 -5.43 42.06
N LEU A 370 -6.98 -5.97 42.99
CA LEU A 370 -6.50 -6.63 44.21
C LEU A 370 -5.87 -8.00 43.95
N SER A 371 -6.23 -8.68 42.85
CA SER A 371 -5.64 -9.98 42.49
C SER A 371 -4.29 -9.86 41.79
N LEU A 372 -3.92 -8.67 41.32
CA LEU A 372 -2.57 -8.40 40.82
C LEU A 372 -1.54 -8.61 41.94
N PRO A 373 -0.34 -9.14 41.62
CA PRO A 373 0.75 -9.22 42.59
C PRO A 373 1.03 -7.86 43.23
N GLU A 374 1.38 -7.86 44.51
CA GLU A 374 1.78 -6.64 45.18
C GLU A 374 2.99 -6.01 44.47
N GLY A 375 2.90 -4.71 44.20
CA GLY A 375 3.92 -3.97 43.46
C GLY A 375 3.33 -2.84 42.62
N TRP A 376 4.14 -2.39 41.65
CA TRP A 376 3.84 -1.21 40.84
C TRP A 376 2.49 -1.32 40.10
N HIS A 377 2.24 -2.42 39.38
CA HIS A 377 0.99 -2.59 38.61
C HIS A 377 -0.26 -2.55 39.49
N ARG A 378 -0.26 -3.28 40.62
CA ARG A 378 -1.38 -3.27 41.57
C ARG A 378 -1.64 -1.87 42.12
N ASN A 379 -0.60 -1.17 42.56
CA ASN A 379 -0.74 0.18 43.11
C ASN A 379 -1.24 1.18 42.07
N GLN A 380 -0.76 1.12 40.82
CA GLN A 380 -1.24 1.97 39.73
C GLN A 380 -2.68 1.62 39.32
N ALA A 381 -3.06 0.34 39.32
CA ALA A 381 -4.42 -0.09 39.02
C ALA A 381 -5.41 0.41 40.09
N LEU A 382 -5.04 0.30 41.36
CA LEU A 382 -5.85 0.81 42.47
C LEU A 382 -5.95 2.34 42.46
N ALA A 383 -4.86 3.05 42.14
CA ALA A 383 -4.89 4.50 41.93
C ALA A 383 -5.89 4.90 40.84
N GLN A 384 -5.81 4.27 39.67
CA GLN A 384 -6.74 4.53 38.56
C GLN A 384 -8.19 4.11 38.89
N LEU A 385 -8.38 3.03 39.67
CA LEU A 385 -9.70 2.61 40.13
C LEU A 385 -10.30 3.66 41.07
N ALA A 386 -9.51 4.22 42.00
CA ALA A 386 -9.96 5.28 42.90
C ALA A 386 -10.41 6.53 42.11
N MET A 387 -9.64 6.95 41.10
CA MET A 387 -10.02 8.06 40.21
C MET A 387 -11.32 7.78 39.47
N THR A 388 -11.45 6.56 38.92
CA THR A 388 -12.65 6.15 38.17
C THR A 388 -13.87 6.06 39.08
N ALA A 389 -13.74 5.50 40.28
CA ALA A 389 -14.81 5.40 41.26
C ALA A 389 -15.27 6.78 41.76
N ASP A 390 -14.35 7.72 41.97
CA ASP A 390 -14.68 9.09 42.36
C ASP A 390 -15.48 9.82 41.27
N SER A 391 -15.04 9.73 40.00
CA SER A 391 -15.80 10.31 38.87
C SER A 391 -17.22 9.75 38.73
N ARG A 392 -17.42 8.50 39.17
CA ARG A 392 -18.72 7.81 39.20
C ARG A 392 -19.47 7.97 40.52
N LYS A 393 -18.98 8.82 41.44
CA LYS A 393 -19.55 9.09 42.77
C LYS A 393 -19.72 7.84 43.65
N ASN A 394 -18.84 6.85 43.49
CA ASN A 394 -18.81 5.64 44.32
C ASN A 394 -17.71 5.75 45.38
N ALA A 395 -18.03 6.41 46.50
CA ALA A 395 -17.10 6.64 47.59
C ALA A 395 -16.56 5.35 48.21
N ALA A 396 -17.40 4.31 48.33
CA ALA A 396 -17.01 3.04 48.95
C ALA A 396 -15.89 2.34 48.16
N VAL A 397 -16.04 2.20 46.83
CA VAL A 397 -14.99 1.60 45.99
C VAL A 397 -13.74 2.47 45.95
N ARG A 398 -13.89 3.80 45.90
CA ARG A 398 -12.76 4.73 45.95
C ARG A 398 -11.95 4.55 47.23
N ASP A 399 -12.59 4.58 48.39
CA ASP A 399 -11.91 4.53 49.68
C ASP A 399 -11.26 3.15 49.89
N GLN A 400 -11.93 2.06 49.49
CA GLN A 400 -11.33 0.71 49.46
C GLN A 400 -10.11 0.63 48.54
N ALA A 401 -10.15 1.26 47.36
CA ALA A 401 -9.03 1.27 46.44
C ALA A 401 -7.83 2.02 47.03
N LEU A 402 -8.06 3.18 47.68
CA LEU A 402 -7.01 3.95 48.36
C LEU A 402 -6.38 3.17 49.54
N GLU A 403 -7.19 2.48 50.34
CA GLU A 403 -6.71 1.60 51.42
C GLU A 403 -5.86 0.43 50.91
N GLY A 404 -6.10 -0.01 49.67
CA GLY A 404 -5.35 -1.09 49.05
C GLY A 404 -4.00 -0.69 48.46
N ILE A 405 -3.70 0.61 48.33
CA ILE A 405 -2.41 1.10 47.79
C ILE A 405 -1.34 0.95 48.87
N SER A 406 -0.35 0.07 48.64
CA SER A 406 0.75 -0.17 49.59
C SER A 406 1.94 0.76 49.39
N ASP A 407 2.09 1.37 48.21
CA ASP A 407 3.13 2.35 47.93
C ASP A 407 2.77 3.73 48.53
N PRO A 408 3.52 4.23 49.53
CA PRO A 408 3.20 5.48 50.20
C PRO A 408 3.30 6.70 49.28
N ALA A 409 4.16 6.68 48.26
CA ALA A 409 4.30 7.79 47.33
C ALA A 409 3.07 7.89 46.41
N ILE A 410 2.59 6.75 45.90
CA ILE A 410 1.36 6.70 45.09
C ILE A 410 0.15 7.07 45.94
N LEU A 411 0.08 6.60 47.19
CA LEU A 411 -1.01 6.95 48.10
C LEU A 411 -1.05 8.46 48.39
N GLU A 412 0.10 9.08 48.61
CA GLU A 412 0.17 10.53 48.82
C GLU A 412 -0.20 11.31 47.55
N GLU A 413 0.29 10.89 46.37
CA GLU A 413 -0.12 11.45 45.07
C GLU A 413 -1.66 11.44 44.93
N MET A 414 -2.30 10.32 45.27
CA MET A 414 -3.75 10.17 45.20
C MET A 414 -4.50 11.05 46.21
N ARG A 415 -3.93 11.30 47.39
CA ARG A 415 -4.50 12.24 48.38
C ARG A 415 -4.40 13.68 47.89
N GLU A 416 -3.25 14.08 47.35
CA GLU A 416 -3.07 15.41 46.77
C GLU A 416 -4.01 15.64 45.59
N TRP A 417 -4.13 14.66 44.69
CA TRP A 417 -5.07 14.72 43.56
C TRP A 417 -6.50 14.98 44.04
N ARG A 418 -6.95 14.26 45.08
CA ARG A 418 -8.29 14.43 45.65
C ARG A 418 -8.50 15.80 46.29
N GLN A 419 -7.49 16.34 46.97
CA GLN A 419 -7.57 17.70 47.54
C GLN A 419 -7.69 18.76 46.43
N LYS A 420 -6.91 18.61 45.35
CA LYS A 420 -6.98 19.51 44.18
C LYS A 420 -8.35 19.44 43.48
N ASP A 421 -8.88 18.23 43.27
CA ASP A 421 -10.20 18.04 42.66
C ASP A 421 -11.33 18.61 43.53
N ALA A 422 -11.25 18.43 44.85
CA ALA A 422 -12.20 19.01 45.79
C ALA A 422 -12.15 20.54 45.81
N ALA A 423 -10.97 21.15 45.61
CA ALA A 423 -10.82 22.60 45.55
C ALA A 423 -11.28 23.21 44.22
N ALA A 424 -11.40 22.41 43.15
CA ALA A 424 -11.85 22.85 41.83
C ALA A 424 -13.37 22.84 41.64
N LYS A 425 -14.11 22.20 42.56
CA LYS A 425 -15.58 22.12 42.60
C LYS A 425 -16.16 23.20 43.51
#